data_AF-A0A1I6N1X0-F1
#
_entry.id   AF-A0A1I6N1X0-F1
#
_cell.length_a   1.000
_cell.length_b   1.000
_cell.length_c   1.000
_cell.angle_alpha   90.00
_cell.angle_beta   90.00
_cell.angle_gamma   90.00
#
_symmetry.space_group_name_H-M   'P 1'
#
loop_
_entity.id
_entity.type
_entity.pdbx_description
1 polymer ?
#
loop_
_entity_poly.entity_id
_entity_poly.type
_entity_poly.pdbx_seq_one_letter_code
_entity_poly.pdbx_strand_id
1 'polypeptide(L)'
;MKPRQISPILLLTTLGACGAGGASGIVAVEDVDAIGMGTAAGAAPASGLEFAKPGQDVRDLETLPVTVRMGRMQRDGSATRFFFSNETVTLPAGFYEGFYQPSSFTLDGVTHRLTNGAVTVNNTTTRHTDREYGSPTIPAARHEIAIVTNGFPDDFHEYAVFVTGFETDPAQLPGGTVNYAGRFNIDTWPSIDGGTPENNYRPFNGTLNLTVGYDDARVSGDFAGTAQIGDNVGIYAENVFGHIADTSLDGNGFEGQMVFETCLGVTSCTGSLAIGGAVYGADGSRISGLIMSDATFVREDDGVALRLLGPGVFYADRAE
;
A
#
# COMPACT_ATOMS: atom_id res chain seq x y z
N MET A 1 10.88 -37.28 18.95
CA MET A 1 10.06 -36.47 18.03
C MET A 1 8.60 -36.82 18.27
N LYS A 2 7.83 -35.92 18.89
CA LYS A 2 6.39 -36.12 19.12
C LYS A 2 5.64 -35.58 17.90
N PRO A 3 4.69 -36.33 17.31
CA PRO A 3 3.86 -35.81 16.22
C PRO A 3 2.85 -34.81 16.80
N ARG A 4 2.79 -33.60 16.23
CA ARG A 4 1.73 -32.63 16.54
C ARG A 4 0.45 -33.05 15.82
N GLN A 5 -0.61 -33.28 16.59
CA GLN A 5 -1.98 -33.47 16.10
C GLN A 5 -2.49 -32.18 15.47
N ILE A 6 -2.97 -32.28 14.24
CA ILE A 6 -3.84 -31.28 13.61
C ILE A 6 -5.24 -31.51 14.18
N SER A 7 -5.80 -30.51 14.86
CA SER A 7 -7.20 -30.56 15.32
C SER A 7 -8.13 -30.24 14.14
N PRO A 8 -9.24 -30.98 13.96
CA PRO A 8 -10.22 -30.69 12.93
C PRO A 8 -11.11 -29.52 13.39
N ILE A 9 -11.08 -28.40 12.68
CA ILE A 9 -12.12 -27.38 12.84
C ILE A 9 -13.35 -27.83 12.06
N LEU A 10 -14.44 -27.82 12.81
CA LEU A 10 -15.77 -28.33 12.55
C LEU A 10 -16.41 -27.62 11.35
N LEU A 11 -16.74 -28.37 10.29
CA LEU A 11 -17.73 -27.97 9.28
C LEU A 11 -19.11 -27.93 9.96
N LEU A 12 -19.71 -26.74 10.09
CA LEU A 12 -21.17 -26.62 10.22
C LEU A 12 -21.74 -26.03 8.93
N THR A 13 -22.25 -26.91 8.09
CA THR A 13 -23.22 -26.58 7.06
C THR A 13 -24.61 -26.52 7.69
N THR A 14 -25.24 -25.35 7.70
CA THR A 14 -26.69 -25.22 7.92
C THR A 14 -27.32 -24.58 6.70
N LEU A 15 -27.85 -25.42 5.80
CA LEU A 15 -28.85 -25.08 4.81
C LEU A 15 -30.23 -25.09 5.49
N GLY A 16 -31.01 -24.01 5.36
CA GLY A 16 -32.42 -24.04 5.78
C GLY A 16 -33.14 -22.70 5.84
N ALA A 17 -33.84 -22.39 4.74
CA ALA A 17 -35.11 -21.67 4.63
C ALA A 17 -35.15 -20.12 4.49
N CYS A 18 -35.80 -19.73 3.39
CA CYS A 18 -36.23 -18.40 2.99
C CYS A 18 -37.00 -17.63 4.07
N GLY A 19 -36.61 -16.37 4.26
CA GLY A 19 -37.42 -15.29 4.81
C GLY A 19 -36.98 -13.99 4.14
N ALA A 20 -37.88 -13.35 3.42
CA ALA A 20 -37.63 -12.08 2.74
C ALA A 20 -37.26 -10.99 3.76
N GLY A 21 -36.07 -10.42 3.58
CA GLY A 21 -35.55 -9.27 4.32
C GLY A 21 -34.14 -9.02 3.80
N GLY A 22 -33.96 -7.97 2.99
CA GLY A 22 -32.68 -7.65 2.34
C GLY A 22 -31.57 -7.48 3.37
N ALA A 23 -30.71 -8.49 3.48
CA ALA A 23 -29.43 -8.37 4.13
C ALA A 23 -28.45 -7.82 3.10
N SER A 24 -28.32 -6.49 3.09
CA SER A 24 -27.09 -5.83 2.68
C SER A 24 -25.95 -6.40 3.53
N GLY A 25 -24.93 -6.94 2.88
CA GLY A 25 -23.78 -7.58 3.54
C GLY A 25 -23.24 -8.64 2.57
N ILE A 26 -21.98 -8.59 2.17
CA ILE A 26 -20.81 -8.61 3.05
C ILE A 26 -19.66 -7.93 2.29
N VAL A 27 -19.05 -6.89 2.87
CA VAL A 27 -17.67 -6.52 2.52
C VAL A 27 -16.79 -7.57 3.18
N ALA A 28 -16.37 -8.57 2.41
CA ALA A 28 -15.29 -9.45 2.83
C ALA A 28 -14.00 -8.64 2.68
N VAL A 29 -13.60 -7.95 3.75
CA VAL A 29 -12.18 -7.69 3.95
C VAL A 29 -11.58 -9.07 4.20
N GLU A 30 -11.12 -9.73 3.15
CA GLU A 30 -10.27 -10.91 3.31
C GLU A 30 -8.99 -10.45 4.02
N ASP A 31 -8.53 -11.28 4.95
CA ASP A 31 -7.43 -10.99 5.85
C ASP A 31 -6.31 -10.26 5.09
N VAL A 32 -5.95 -9.09 5.60
CA VAL A 32 -4.72 -8.42 5.22
C VAL A 32 -3.60 -9.33 5.72
N ASP A 33 -3.16 -10.27 4.86
CA ASP A 33 -1.94 -11.03 5.07
C ASP A 33 -0.81 -10.06 5.45
N ALA A 34 0.19 -10.58 6.16
CA ALA A 34 1.39 -9.83 6.49
C ALA A 34 1.89 -9.03 5.26
N ILE A 35 2.08 -7.71 5.40
CA ILE A 35 2.60 -6.84 4.33
C ILE A 35 3.91 -7.43 3.80
N GLY A 36 4.78 -7.91 4.70
CA GLY A 36 5.92 -8.74 4.34
C GLY A 36 6.83 -8.11 3.28
N MET A 37 7.44 -6.96 3.61
CA MET A 37 8.43 -6.28 2.78
C MET A 37 9.84 -6.42 3.35
N GLY A 38 10.84 -6.38 2.47
CA GLY A 38 12.24 -6.53 2.82
C GLY A 38 12.74 -7.97 2.84
N THR A 39 13.98 -8.12 3.26
CA THR A 39 14.80 -9.32 3.16
C THR A 39 15.43 -9.63 4.50
N ALA A 40 15.23 -10.86 4.98
CA ALA A 40 15.85 -11.35 6.21
C ALA A 40 17.38 -11.45 6.06
N ALA A 41 18.10 -11.35 7.17
CA ALA A 41 19.56 -11.44 7.16
C ALA A 41 20.06 -12.78 6.57
N GLY A 42 20.96 -12.69 5.58
CA GLY A 42 21.51 -13.86 4.89
C GLY A 42 20.61 -14.48 3.81
N ALA A 43 19.45 -13.89 3.53
CA ALA A 43 18.60 -14.25 2.40
C ALA A 43 18.95 -13.44 1.14
N ALA A 44 18.49 -13.92 -0.02
CA ALA A 44 18.55 -13.15 -1.26
C ALA A 44 17.47 -12.05 -1.26
N PRO A 45 17.69 -10.93 -2.00
CA PRO A 45 16.73 -9.81 -2.03
C PRO A 45 15.32 -10.26 -2.42
N ALA A 46 14.31 -9.79 -1.69
CA ALA A 46 12.91 -10.11 -1.93
C ALA A 46 12.43 -9.62 -3.31
N SER A 47 13.04 -8.55 -3.81
CA SER A 47 12.82 -8.03 -5.16
C SER A 47 13.30 -8.94 -6.30
N GLY A 48 14.05 -10.00 -6.01
CA GLY A 48 14.69 -10.85 -7.02
C GLY A 48 15.88 -10.18 -7.74
N LEU A 49 16.23 -8.97 -7.32
CA LEU A 49 17.38 -8.21 -7.79
C LEU A 49 18.62 -8.52 -6.95
N GLU A 50 19.74 -7.86 -7.27
CA GLU A 50 20.84 -7.76 -6.32
C GLU A 50 20.58 -6.68 -5.27
N PHE A 51 21.28 -6.75 -4.13
CA PHE A 51 21.28 -5.65 -3.16
C PHE A 51 21.95 -4.41 -3.74
N ALA A 52 21.57 -3.25 -3.20
CA ALA A 52 22.04 -1.95 -3.62
C ALA A 52 23.55 -1.79 -3.49
N LYS A 53 24.16 -1.29 -4.57
CA LYS A 53 25.58 -0.90 -4.65
C LYS A 53 25.72 0.61 -4.80
N PRO A 54 26.87 1.19 -4.42
CA PRO A 54 27.12 2.61 -4.62
C PRO A 54 26.94 3.02 -6.08
N GLY A 55 26.15 4.07 -6.30
CA GLY A 55 25.88 4.63 -7.63
C GLY A 55 24.76 3.94 -8.42
N GLN A 56 24.13 2.89 -7.88
CA GLN A 56 22.90 2.34 -8.46
C GLN A 56 21.71 3.25 -8.20
N ASP A 57 20.83 3.31 -9.20
CA ASP A 57 19.65 4.16 -9.23
C ASP A 57 18.42 3.36 -9.66
N VAL A 58 17.22 3.77 -9.27
CA VAL A 58 15.98 3.13 -9.71
C VAL A 58 15.85 3.04 -11.25
N ARG A 59 16.51 3.92 -12.01
CA ARG A 59 16.63 3.86 -13.48
C ARG A 59 17.34 2.62 -13.98
N ASP A 60 18.26 2.05 -13.21
CA ASP A 60 18.95 0.81 -13.57
C ASP A 60 18.01 -0.42 -13.51
N LEU A 61 16.78 -0.25 -12.98
CA LEU A 61 15.73 -1.28 -12.99
C LEU A 61 15.01 -1.38 -14.32
N GLU A 62 15.15 -0.38 -15.20
CA GLU A 62 14.53 -0.42 -16.51
C GLU A 62 14.98 -1.67 -17.28
N THR A 63 14.03 -2.32 -17.94
CA THR A 63 14.17 -3.58 -18.68
C THR A 63 14.46 -4.83 -17.83
N LEU A 64 14.66 -4.69 -16.53
CA LEU A 64 14.83 -5.82 -15.62
C LEU A 64 13.47 -6.32 -15.10
N PRO A 65 13.27 -7.65 -14.99
CA PRO A 65 12.14 -8.18 -14.25
C PRO A 65 12.39 -8.00 -12.74
N VAL A 66 11.47 -7.32 -12.08
CA VAL A 66 11.51 -7.05 -10.64
C VAL A 66 10.32 -7.72 -9.98
N THR A 67 10.55 -8.50 -8.92
CA THR A 67 9.48 -8.98 -8.05
C THR A 67 9.09 -7.86 -7.09
N VAL A 68 7.80 -7.57 -6.98
CA VAL A 68 7.28 -6.50 -6.12
C VAL A 68 6.14 -7.02 -5.26
N ARG A 69 6.06 -6.50 -4.04
CA ARG A 69 4.85 -6.60 -3.22
C ARG A 69 3.88 -5.52 -3.68
N MET A 70 2.66 -5.90 -4.05
CA MET A 70 1.60 -4.97 -4.46
C MET A 70 0.49 -4.94 -3.42
N GLY A 71 0.10 -3.74 -2.97
CA GLY A 71 -1.15 -3.53 -2.23
C GLY A 71 -2.29 -3.33 -3.21
N ARG A 72 -3.30 -4.20 -3.17
CA ARG A 72 -4.41 -4.23 -4.14
C ARG A 72 -5.74 -3.99 -3.44
N MET A 73 -6.59 -3.22 -4.11
CA MET A 73 -8.02 -3.11 -3.85
C MET A 73 -8.76 -3.60 -5.10
N GLN A 74 -9.66 -4.55 -4.93
CA GLN A 74 -10.55 -5.01 -6.00
C GLN A 74 -12.00 -4.75 -5.61
N ARG A 75 -12.80 -4.27 -6.54
CA ARG A 75 -14.24 -4.07 -6.42
C ARG A 75 -14.94 -4.75 -7.58
N ASP A 76 -15.94 -5.58 -7.29
CA ASP A 76 -16.65 -6.40 -8.30
C ASP A 76 -18.17 -6.26 -8.22
N GLY A 77 -18.71 -5.04 -8.13
CA GLY A 77 -20.16 -4.76 -8.00
C GLY A 77 -20.83 -5.29 -6.72
N SER A 78 -20.28 -6.35 -6.10
CA SER A 78 -20.85 -7.15 -5.02
C SER A 78 -19.97 -7.15 -3.76
N ALA A 79 -18.66 -6.97 -3.91
CA ALA A 79 -17.72 -6.93 -2.80
C ALA A 79 -16.59 -5.92 -3.05
N THR A 80 -15.84 -5.65 -1.99
CA THR A 80 -14.54 -4.98 -2.06
C THR A 80 -13.54 -5.80 -1.26
N ARG A 81 -12.41 -6.13 -1.88
CA ARG A 81 -11.35 -6.94 -1.32
C ARG A 81 -10.07 -6.13 -1.23
N PHE A 82 -9.35 -6.29 -0.13
CA PHE A 82 -8.01 -5.75 0.08
C PHE A 82 -7.08 -6.91 0.32
N PHE A 83 -5.99 -6.96 -0.41
CA PHE A 83 -5.01 -8.01 -0.24
C PHE A 83 -3.68 -7.55 -0.80
N PHE A 84 -2.64 -8.32 -0.47
CA PHE A 84 -1.33 -8.14 -1.06
C PHE A 84 -1.00 -9.31 -1.98
N SER A 85 -0.36 -9.01 -3.11
CA SER A 85 0.16 -10.04 -4.01
C SER A 85 1.65 -9.80 -4.30
N ASN A 86 2.33 -10.87 -4.71
CA ASN A 86 3.71 -10.80 -5.20
C ASN A 86 3.65 -10.90 -6.72
N GLU A 87 4.10 -9.86 -7.39
CA GLU A 87 3.97 -9.72 -8.84
C GLU A 87 5.32 -9.46 -9.48
N THR A 88 5.42 -9.73 -10.78
CA THR A 88 6.61 -9.39 -11.56
C THR A 88 6.32 -8.20 -12.47
N VAL A 89 7.10 -7.14 -12.31
CA VAL A 89 7.03 -5.91 -13.09
C VAL A 89 8.28 -5.76 -13.96
N THR A 90 8.11 -5.23 -15.17
CA THR A 90 9.24 -4.83 -16.02
C THR A 90 8.99 -3.42 -16.54
N LEU A 91 9.78 -2.48 -16.05
CA LEU A 91 9.70 -1.08 -16.46
C LEU A 91 10.37 -0.92 -17.83
N PRO A 92 9.81 -0.14 -18.77
CA PRO A 92 10.41 0.09 -20.08
C PRO A 92 11.65 0.98 -19.98
N ALA A 93 12.51 0.96 -20.99
CA ALA A 93 13.62 1.91 -21.08
C ALA A 93 13.11 3.36 -21.23
N GLY A 94 13.76 4.31 -20.56
CA GLY A 94 13.38 5.72 -20.53
C GLY A 94 12.11 6.03 -19.73
N PHE A 95 11.65 5.08 -18.91
CA PHE A 95 10.46 5.21 -18.07
C PHE A 95 10.56 6.41 -17.13
N TYR A 96 11.70 6.56 -16.45
CA TYR A 96 11.89 7.64 -15.48
C TYR A 96 12.23 9.00 -16.12
N GLU A 97 12.49 9.03 -17.44
CA GLU A 97 12.84 10.25 -18.17
C GLU A 97 11.65 10.90 -18.89
N GLY A 98 10.49 10.23 -18.98
CA GLY A 98 9.36 10.68 -19.78
C GLY A 98 7.99 10.39 -19.17
N PHE A 99 7.06 11.32 -19.36
CA PHE A 99 5.66 11.12 -18.99
C PHE A 99 5.02 10.03 -19.87
N TYR A 100 4.29 9.09 -19.26
CA TYR A 100 3.39 8.14 -19.94
C TYR A 100 4.07 7.18 -20.94
N GLN A 101 5.26 6.66 -20.62
CA GLN A 101 5.88 5.62 -21.45
C GLN A 101 5.10 4.29 -21.40
N PRO A 102 5.07 3.52 -22.50
CA PRO A 102 4.45 2.19 -22.51
C PRO A 102 5.15 1.22 -21.57
N SER A 103 4.55 0.91 -20.42
CA SER A 103 5.09 -0.10 -19.47
C SER A 103 4.35 -1.42 -19.56
N SER A 104 4.97 -2.50 -19.07
CA SER A 104 4.32 -3.81 -18.96
C SER A 104 4.45 -4.35 -17.55
N PHE A 105 3.35 -4.88 -17.04
CA PHE A 105 3.32 -5.48 -15.72
C PHE A 105 2.55 -6.80 -15.81
N THR A 106 2.97 -7.80 -15.04
CA THR A 106 2.27 -9.09 -14.98
C THR A 106 1.52 -9.14 -13.66
N LEU A 107 0.20 -9.20 -13.72
CA LEU A 107 -0.67 -9.46 -12.56
C LEU A 107 -1.28 -10.84 -12.72
N ASP A 108 -1.19 -11.67 -11.69
CA ASP A 108 -1.82 -13.00 -11.68
C ASP A 108 -1.43 -13.85 -12.92
N GLY A 109 -0.20 -13.67 -13.41
CA GLY A 109 0.33 -14.35 -14.61
C GLY A 109 -0.13 -13.77 -15.96
N VAL A 110 -0.92 -12.69 -15.97
CA VAL A 110 -1.37 -11.99 -17.18
C VAL A 110 -0.54 -10.74 -17.39
N THR A 111 0.15 -10.65 -18.53
CA THR A 111 0.91 -9.43 -18.89
C THR A 111 -0.02 -8.37 -19.47
N HIS A 112 -0.14 -7.26 -18.75
CA HIS A 112 -0.77 -6.04 -19.21
C HIS A 112 0.28 -5.14 -19.85
N ARG A 113 -0.06 -4.50 -20.98
CA ARG A 113 0.77 -3.48 -21.62
C ARG A 113 0.02 -2.16 -21.59
N LEU A 114 0.62 -1.17 -20.95
CA LEU A 114 0.20 0.22 -20.99
C LEU A 114 0.77 0.86 -22.25
N THR A 115 -0.01 1.69 -22.92
CA THR A 115 0.35 2.46 -24.11
C THR A 115 -0.28 3.83 -23.86
N ASN A 116 0.51 4.88 -23.62
CA ASN A 116 0.05 6.25 -23.33
C ASN A 116 -0.81 6.43 -22.06
N GLY A 117 -0.41 5.89 -20.91
CA GLY A 117 -1.06 6.18 -19.62
C GLY A 117 -2.47 5.64 -19.43
N ALA A 118 -3.11 5.14 -20.48
CA ALA A 118 -4.37 4.43 -20.45
C ALA A 118 -4.48 3.47 -21.65
N VAL A 119 -4.81 2.20 -21.43
CA VAL A 119 -5.14 1.25 -22.51
C VAL A 119 -6.49 0.64 -22.26
N THR A 120 -7.35 0.67 -23.28
CA THR A 120 -8.61 -0.07 -23.27
C THR A 120 -8.49 -1.32 -24.13
N VAL A 121 -8.58 -2.51 -23.52
CA VAL A 121 -8.70 -3.81 -24.23
C VAL A 121 -9.96 -4.49 -23.74
N ASN A 122 -10.84 -4.94 -24.64
CA ASN A 122 -12.07 -5.68 -24.31
C ASN A 122 -12.90 -5.04 -23.16
N ASN A 123 -13.18 -3.73 -23.27
CA ASN A 123 -13.88 -2.92 -22.25
C ASN A 123 -13.14 -2.73 -20.91
N THR A 124 -11.89 -3.20 -20.79
CA THR A 124 -11.00 -2.96 -19.64
C THR A 124 -10.05 -1.81 -19.94
N THR A 125 -10.24 -0.67 -19.30
CA THR A 125 -9.33 0.48 -19.28
C THR A 125 -8.34 0.35 -18.13
N THR A 126 -7.09 0.01 -18.41
CA THR A 126 -5.98 0.15 -17.45
C THR A 126 -5.38 1.54 -17.55
N ARG A 127 -5.33 2.30 -16.47
CA ARG A 127 -4.60 3.57 -16.29
C ARG A 127 -3.42 3.37 -15.35
N HIS A 128 -2.35 4.12 -15.57
CA HIS A 128 -1.18 4.11 -14.71
C HIS A 128 -0.73 5.54 -14.47
N THR A 129 -0.51 5.87 -13.21
CA THR A 129 0.04 7.16 -12.80
C THR A 129 1.29 6.91 -11.97
N ASP A 130 2.45 7.28 -12.54
CA ASP A 130 3.65 7.45 -11.72
C ASP A 130 3.58 8.86 -11.09
N ARG A 131 3.94 8.95 -9.82
CA ARG A 131 4.06 10.22 -9.12
C ARG A 131 5.23 10.15 -8.14
N GLU A 132 6.44 10.33 -8.65
CA GLU A 132 7.53 10.91 -7.88
C GLU A 132 8.35 11.90 -8.75
N TYR A 133 8.19 13.21 -8.48
CA TYR A 133 9.00 14.27 -9.09
C TYR A 133 10.05 14.74 -8.09
N GLY A 134 11.32 14.81 -8.51
CA GLY A 134 12.19 15.88 -8.01
C GLY A 134 13.65 15.58 -7.66
N SER A 135 14.17 14.36 -7.75
CA SER A 135 15.61 14.11 -7.48
C SER A 135 16.27 13.29 -8.60
N PRO A 136 17.48 13.68 -9.05
CA PRO A 136 18.22 12.95 -10.08
C PRO A 136 18.80 11.63 -9.57
N THR A 137 18.66 11.29 -8.28
CA THR A 137 18.98 9.98 -7.73
C THR A 137 17.99 9.61 -6.62
N ILE A 138 17.15 8.62 -6.86
CA ILE A 138 16.23 8.06 -5.87
C ILE A 138 16.47 6.54 -5.72
N PRO A 139 16.74 6.01 -4.51
CA PRO A 139 16.98 4.58 -4.29
C PRO A 139 15.74 3.68 -4.50
N ALA A 140 14.55 4.27 -4.41
CA ALA A 140 13.27 3.60 -4.60
C ALA A 140 12.22 4.60 -5.13
N ALA A 141 11.27 4.08 -5.91
CA ALA A 141 10.18 4.83 -6.53
C ALA A 141 8.81 4.16 -6.27
N ARG A 142 7.79 5.00 -6.16
CA ARG A 142 6.37 4.64 -6.05
C ARG A 142 5.73 4.42 -7.42
N HIS A 143 4.83 3.44 -7.51
CA HIS A 143 4.00 3.21 -8.70
C HIS A 143 2.52 3.01 -8.34
N GLU A 144 1.62 3.51 -9.19
CA GLU A 144 0.17 3.29 -9.10
C GLU A 144 -0.41 2.70 -10.40
N ILE A 145 -1.19 1.63 -10.28
CA ILE A 145 -1.94 1.00 -11.36
C ILE A 145 -3.44 1.07 -11.02
N ALA A 146 -4.26 1.51 -11.96
CA ALA A 146 -5.71 1.45 -11.88
C ALA A 146 -6.28 0.67 -13.06
N ILE A 147 -6.93 -0.47 -12.85
CA ILE A 147 -7.62 -1.24 -13.88
C ILE A 147 -9.12 -1.01 -13.71
N VAL A 148 -9.79 -0.52 -14.75
CA VAL A 148 -11.22 -0.25 -14.75
C VAL A 148 -11.87 -1.01 -15.90
N THR A 149 -12.66 -2.03 -15.60
CA THR A 149 -13.49 -2.73 -16.58
C THR A 149 -14.89 -2.15 -16.55
N ASN A 150 -15.27 -1.47 -17.64
CA ASN A 150 -16.60 -0.89 -17.78
C ASN A 150 -17.55 -1.91 -18.42
N GLY A 151 -18.60 -2.33 -17.71
CA GLY A 151 -19.55 -3.31 -18.20
C GLY A 151 -20.53 -3.78 -17.13
N PHE A 152 -21.58 -2.99 -16.88
CA PHE A 152 -22.68 -3.36 -16.00
C PHE A 152 -23.28 -4.74 -16.41
N PRO A 153 -23.56 -5.66 -15.47
CA PRO A 153 -23.56 -5.49 -14.01
C PRO A 153 -22.20 -5.71 -13.31
N ASP A 154 -21.15 -6.03 -14.05
CA ASP A 154 -19.87 -6.50 -13.53
C ASP A 154 -18.78 -5.42 -13.64
N ASP A 155 -19.10 -4.18 -13.24
CA ASP A 155 -18.11 -3.10 -13.18
C ASP A 155 -17.00 -3.50 -12.19
N PHE A 156 -15.86 -3.92 -12.74
CA PHE A 156 -14.70 -4.34 -11.98
C PHE A 156 -13.70 -3.19 -11.92
N HIS A 157 -13.37 -2.76 -10.71
CA HIS A 157 -12.36 -1.74 -10.47
C HIS A 157 -11.27 -2.35 -9.61
N GLU A 158 -10.06 -2.37 -10.13
CA GLU A 158 -8.87 -2.71 -9.38
C GLU A 158 -7.95 -1.49 -9.28
N TYR A 159 -7.43 -1.26 -8.09
CA TYR A 159 -6.42 -0.28 -7.83
C TYR A 159 -5.27 -0.96 -7.10
N ALA A 160 -4.05 -0.73 -7.56
CA ALA A 160 -2.85 -1.36 -7.03
C ALA A 160 -1.73 -0.33 -6.88
N VAL A 161 -0.96 -0.45 -5.81
CA VAL A 161 0.24 0.36 -5.58
C VAL A 161 1.40 -0.54 -5.18
N PHE A 162 2.60 -0.14 -5.56
CA PHE A 162 3.82 -0.86 -5.22
C PHE A 162 5.03 0.08 -5.19
N VAL A 163 6.12 -0.43 -4.62
CA VAL A 163 7.41 0.24 -4.56
C VAL A 163 8.45 -0.63 -5.26
N THR A 164 9.31 0.00 -6.07
CA THR A 164 10.49 -0.64 -6.66
C THR A 164 11.75 0.08 -6.22
N GLY A 165 12.83 -0.65 -5.97
CA GLY A 165 14.12 -0.07 -5.63
C GLY A 165 15.15 -1.17 -5.39
N PHE A 166 16.42 -0.78 -5.27
CA PHE A 166 17.44 -1.69 -4.79
C PHE A 166 17.45 -1.69 -3.27
N GLU A 167 17.13 -2.85 -2.69
CA GLU A 167 17.12 -3.06 -1.25
C GLU A 167 18.54 -2.94 -0.67
N THR A 168 18.66 -2.32 0.51
CA THR A 168 19.91 -2.34 1.27
C THR A 168 20.20 -3.76 1.74
N ASP A 169 21.43 -4.23 1.56
CA ASP A 169 21.87 -5.50 2.15
C ASP A 169 21.73 -5.42 3.69
N PRO A 170 20.99 -6.35 4.34
CA PRO A 170 20.90 -6.40 5.80
C PRO A 170 22.26 -6.38 6.52
N ALA A 171 23.32 -6.90 5.90
CA ALA A 171 24.68 -6.89 6.44
C ALA A 171 25.39 -5.52 6.32
N GLN A 172 24.83 -4.59 5.54
CA GLN A 172 25.35 -3.23 5.31
C GLN A 172 24.50 -2.15 5.97
N LEU A 173 23.46 -2.52 6.74
CA LEU A 173 22.65 -1.56 7.48
C LEU A 173 23.54 -0.76 8.45
N PRO A 174 23.27 0.55 8.62
CA PRO A 174 24.04 1.37 9.55
C PRO A 174 23.81 0.88 10.99
N GLY A 175 24.81 1.03 11.86
CA GLY A 175 24.63 0.78 13.30
C GLY A 175 23.89 1.92 14.01
N GLY A 176 23.37 1.65 15.20
CA GLY A 176 22.73 2.65 16.06
C GLY A 176 21.30 3.03 15.64
N THR A 177 20.91 4.26 15.96
CA THR A 177 19.58 4.81 15.65
C THR A 177 19.68 5.82 14.51
N VAL A 178 18.78 5.69 13.53
CA VAL A 178 18.68 6.58 12.36
C VAL A 178 17.26 7.09 12.24
N ASN A 179 17.12 8.39 11.99
CA ASN A 179 15.83 9.03 11.74
C ASN A 179 15.62 9.18 10.23
N TYR A 180 14.39 8.99 9.80
CA TYR A 180 13.94 9.20 8.43
C TYR A 180 12.74 10.14 8.43
N ALA A 181 12.70 11.07 7.48
CA ALA A 181 11.63 12.03 7.31
C ALA A 181 11.06 11.92 5.89
N GLY A 182 9.74 11.96 5.79
CA GLY A 182 9.07 11.47 4.60
C GLY A 182 7.62 11.90 4.47
N ARG A 183 6.95 11.25 3.54
CA ARG A 183 5.54 11.47 3.20
C ARG A 183 4.85 10.15 2.93
N PHE A 184 3.55 10.15 3.15
CA PHE A 184 2.68 9.07 2.74
C PHE A 184 1.55 9.59 1.85
N ASN A 185 1.06 8.72 0.97
CA ASN A 185 -0.10 8.95 0.15
C ASN A 185 -0.93 7.67 0.09
N ILE A 186 -2.17 7.76 0.52
CA ILE A 186 -3.13 6.68 0.50
C ILE A 186 -4.30 7.11 -0.39
N ASP A 187 -4.54 6.29 -1.39
CA ASP A 187 -5.63 6.46 -2.33
C ASP A 187 -6.82 5.69 -1.78
N THR A 188 -7.81 6.38 -1.23
CA THR A 188 -8.95 5.74 -0.55
C THR A 188 -10.27 5.94 -1.27
N TRP A 189 -11.17 4.98 -1.08
CA TRP A 189 -12.56 5.00 -1.51
C TRP A 189 -13.47 4.89 -0.29
N PRO A 190 -14.46 5.80 -0.16
CA PRO A 190 -15.37 5.81 0.96
C PRO A 190 -16.37 4.67 0.87
N SER A 191 -16.57 3.95 1.96
CA SER A 191 -17.69 3.03 2.17
C SER A 191 -18.57 3.59 3.29
N ILE A 192 -19.87 3.73 3.00
CA ILE A 192 -20.89 4.07 3.99
C ILE A 192 -21.53 2.76 4.44
N ASP A 193 -21.57 2.52 5.76
CA ASP A 193 -22.24 1.36 6.40
C ASP A 193 -21.79 -0.03 5.94
N GLY A 194 -20.55 -0.17 5.46
CA GLY A 194 -20.06 -1.46 4.93
C GLY A 194 -20.74 -1.88 3.63
N GLY A 195 -21.35 -0.94 2.91
CA GLY A 195 -21.76 -1.10 1.52
C GLY A 195 -20.58 -1.01 0.55
N THR A 196 -20.85 -1.25 -0.73
CA THR A 196 -19.85 -1.10 -1.80
C THR A 196 -19.30 0.34 -1.77
N PRO A 197 -17.96 0.53 -1.76
CA PRO A 197 -17.37 1.86 -1.74
C PRO A 197 -17.93 2.73 -2.87
N GLU A 198 -18.13 4.01 -2.62
CA GLU A 198 -18.55 4.93 -3.67
C GLU A 198 -17.42 5.09 -4.68
N ASN A 199 -17.76 5.35 -5.94
CA ASN A 199 -16.75 5.67 -6.96
C ASN A 199 -16.30 7.13 -6.84
N ASN A 200 -15.93 7.53 -5.64
CA ASN A 200 -15.57 8.90 -5.29
C ASN A 200 -14.23 8.88 -4.56
N TYR A 201 -13.16 9.15 -5.31
CA TYR A 201 -11.80 9.15 -4.79
C TYR A 201 -11.65 10.14 -3.61
N ARG A 202 -11.01 9.67 -2.54
CA ARG A 202 -10.70 10.44 -1.33
C ARG A 202 -9.23 10.24 -0.97
N PRO A 203 -8.35 11.22 -1.18
CA PRO A 203 -6.96 11.11 -0.75
C PRO A 203 -6.85 11.17 0.78
N PHE A 204 -5.93 10.40 1.34
CA PHE A 204 -5.39 10.58 2.68
C PHE A 204 -3.87 10.66 2.61
N ASN A 205 -3.35 11.88 2.77
CA ASN A 205 -1.94 12.19 2.52
C ASN A 205 -1.34 12.93 3.72
N GLY A 206 -0.03 12.81 3.89
CA GLY A 206 0.64 13.48 4.99
C GLY A 206 2.15 13.33 5.02
N THR A 207 2.73 13.71 6.14
CA THR A 207 4.13 13.51 6.50
C THR A 207 4.27 12.27 7.39
N LEU A 208 5.40 11.60 7.26
CA LEU A 208 5.78 10.42 8.03
C LEU A 208 7.21 10.61 8.53
N ASN A 209 7.45 10.40 9.82
CA ASN A 209 8.79 10.35 10.38
C ASN A 209 8.99 8.97 11.00
N LEU A 210 10.11 8.31 10.68
CA LEU A 210 10.46 7.00 11.21
C LEU A 210 11.75 7.11 12.02
N THR A 211 11.79 6.40 13.13
CA THR A 211 13.01 6.13 13.91
C THR A 211 13.32 4.65 13.78
N VAL A 212 14.51 4.33 13.26
CA VAL A 212 14.98 2.95 13.13
C VAL A 212 16.17 2.74 14.04
N GLY A 213 15.99 1.89 15.04
CA GLY A 213 17.07 1.37 15.86
C GLY A 213 17.58 0.07 15.26
N TYR A 214 18.75 0.12 14.63
CA TYR A 214 19.37 -1.06 14.02
C TYR A 214 20.03 -1.97 15.07
N ASP A 215 20.46 -1.42 16.20
CA ASP A 215 21.09 -2.18 17.28
C ASP A 215 20.07 -3.01 18.10
N ASP A 216 18.86 -2.48 18.30
CA ASP A 216 17.75 -3.12 19.00
C ASP A 216 16.69 -3.70 18.06
N ALA A 217 16.90 -3.56 16.74
CA ALA A 217 16.04 -4.04 15.67
C ALA A 217 14.58 -3.55 15.83
N ARG A 218 14.41 -2.24 15.99
CA ARG A 218 13.11 -1.58 16.16
C ARG A 218 12.83 -0.51 15.13
N VAL A 219 11.58 -0.40 14.74
CA VAL A 219 11.04 0.71 13.95
C VAL A 219 9.86 1.31 14.69
N SER A 220 9.86 2.64 14.80
CA SER A 220 8.74 3.42 15.32
C SER A 220 8.68 4.75 14.59
N GLY A 221 7.70 5.59 14.91
CA GLY A 221 7.58 6.86 14.21
C GLY A 221 6.27 7.58 14.48
N ASP A 222 6.13 8.73 13.83
CA ASP A 222 4.96 9.59 13.94
C ASP A 222 4.47 9.97 12.54
N PHE A 223 3.17 10.20 12.41
CA PHE A 223 2.57 10.68 11.18
C PHE A 223 1.60 11.82 11.44
N ALA A 224 1.48 12.69 10.44
CA ALA A 224 0.53 13.79 10.43
C ALA A 224 -0.03 13.92 9.02
N GLY A 225 -1.35 13.98 8.86
CA GLY A 225 -1.96 14.04 7.53
C GLY A 225 -3.32 14.72 7.48
N THR A 226 -3.92 14.65 6.31
CA THR A 226 -5.24 15.20 6.01
C THR A 226 -6.00 14.20 5.16
N ALA A 227 -7.19 13.82 5.61
CA ALA A 227 -8.08 12.91 4.89
C ALA A 227 -9.27 13.69 4.32
N GLN A 228 -9.59 13.49 3.03
CA GLN A 228 -10.82 14.05 2.47
C GLN A 228 -12.01 13.19 2.93
N ILE A 229 -13.00 13.82 3.58
CA ILE A 229 -14.12 13.11 4.22
C ILE A 229 -15.50 13.55 3.71
N GLY A 230 -15.59 14.42 2.71
CA GLY A 230 -16.87 14.84 2.12
C GLY A 230 -16.91 14.84 0.61
N ASP A 231 -18.13 14.92 0.09
CA ASP A 231 -18.47 14.76 -1.33
C ASP A 231 -18.04 15.88 -2.25
N ASN A 232 -17.78 17.04 -1.65
CA ASN A 232 -17.26 18.21 -2.34
C ASN A 232 -15.81 18.45 -1.93
N VAL A 233 -15.05 19.05 -2.84
CA VAL A 233 -13.72 19.61 -2.53
C VAL A 233 -13.88 20.60 -1.37
N GLY A 234 -13.25 20.35 -0.22
CA GLY A 234 -13.31 21.29 0.92
C GLY A 234 -13.65 20.70 2.29
N ILE A 235 -14.17 19.47 2.39
CA ILE A 235 -14.45 18.85 3.70
C ILE A 235 -13.35 17.83 4.01
N TYR A 236 -12.55 18.16 5.02
CA TYR A 236 -11.37 17.40 5.40
C TYR A 236 -11.38 17.09 6.90
N ALA A 237 -10.94 15.88 7.25
CA ALA A 237 -10.35 15.65 8.56
C ALA A 237 -8.94 16.25 8.47
N GLU A 238 -8.80 17.48 8.97
CA GLU A 238 -7.51 18.16 9.02
C GLU A 238 -6.72 17.65 10.22
N ASN A 239 -5.39 17.64 10.11
CA ASN A 239 -4.51 17.36 11.25
C ASN A 239 -4.81 16.01 11.93
N VAL A 240 -4.85 14.95 11.11
CA VAL A 240 -4.90 13.56 11.59
C VAL A 240 -3.49 13.20 12.06
N PHE A 241 -3.32 13.06 13.38
CA PHE A 241 -2.07 12.71 14.03
C PHE A 241 -2.11 11.30 14.59
N GLY A 242 -0.95 10.65 14.57
CA GLY A 242 -0.76 9.38 15.23
C GLY A 242 0.68 8.93 15.20
N HIS A 243 0.90 7.70 15.65
CA HIS A 243 2.21 7.08 15.70
C HIS A 243 2.21 5.71 15.03
N ILE A 244 3.40 5.23 14.70
CA ILE A 244 3.65 3.83 14.37
C ILE A 244 4.06 3.15 15.67
N ALA A 245 3.28 2.15 16.08
CA ALA A 245 3.59 1.37 17.27
C ALA A 245 4.96 0.70 17.11
N ASP A 246 5.75 0.65 18.19
CA ASP A 246 7.07 0.01 18.20
C ASP A 246 6.98 -1.40 17.61
N THR A 247 7.59 -1.58 16.45
CA THR A 247 7.60 -2.85 15.73
C THR A 247 9.02 -3.35 15.52
N SER A 248 9.15 -4.62 15.15
CA SER A 248 10.44 -5.26 14.93
C SER A 248 10.93 -4.99 13.51
N LEU A 249 12.22 -4.71 13.39
CA LEU A 249 12.96 -4.75 12.13
C LEU A 249 13.48 -6.19 11.94
N ASP A 250 13.20 -6.82 10.82
CA ASP A 250 13.76 -8.12 10.43
C ASP A 250 14.57 -8.00 9.15
N GLY A 251 15.89 -8.17 9.26
CA GLY A 251 16.84 -7.82 8.20
C GLY A 251 16.71 -6.34 7.86
N ASN A 252 16.37 -6.01 6.62
CA ASN A 252 16.10 -4.63 6.17
C ASN A 252 14.60 -4.32 6.05
N GLY A 253 13.71 -5.19 6.53
CA GLY A 253 12.25 -5.07 6.41
C GLY A 253 11.56 -4.83 7.74
N PHE A 254 10.36 -4.24 7.71
CA PHE A 254 9.48 -4.16 8.88
C PHE A 254 8.00 -4.20 8.48
N GLU A 255 7.18 -4.54 9.46
CA GLU A 255 5.73 -4.49 9.38
C GLU A 255 5.14 -4.04 10.72
N GLY A 256 4.13 -3.19 10.70
CA GLY A 256 3.51 -2.65 11.90
C GLY A 256 2.13 -2.06 11.64
N GLN A 257 1.69 -1.25 12.60
CA GLN A 257 0.41 -0.57 12.57
C GLN A 257 0.63 0.91 12.88
N MET A 258 -0.05 1.77 12.12
CA MET A 258 -0.19 3.18 12.45
C MET A 258 -1.48 3.37 13.25
N VAL A 259 -1.36 4.03 14.40
CA VAL A 259 -2.44 4.20 15.38
C VAL A 259 -2.80 5.67 15.44
N PHE A 260 -4.08 5.98 15.27
CA PHE A 260 -4.58 7.34 15.41
C PHE A 260 -4.54 7.79 16.88
N GLU A 261 -4.07 9.01 17.11
CA GLU A 261 -4.11 9.66 18.42
C GLU A 261 -5.14 10.79 18.45
N THR A 262 -5.17 11.61 17.40
CA THR A 262 -6.03 12.79 17.34
C THR A 262 -6.41 13.08 15.89
N CYS A 263 -7.66 13.47 15.66
CA CYS A 263 -8.13 13.95 14.37
C CYS A 263 -8.97 15.19 14.58
N LEU A 264 -8.66 16.28 13.88
CA LEU A 264 -9.42 17.53 13.96
C LEU A 264 -10.43 17.60 12.79
N GLY A 265 -11.53 18.33 13.00
CA GLY A 265 -12.62 18.42 12.02
C GLY A 265 -13.50 17.15 11.93
N VAL A 266 -13.33 16.23 12.87
CA VAL A 266 -14.13 15.00 13.03
C VAL A 266 -14.41 14.76 14.51
N THR A 267 -15.57 14.17 14.81
CA THR A 267 -15.94 13.78 16.17
C THR A 267 -15.09 12.61 16.66
N SER A 268 -14.70 11.71 15.77
CA SER A 268 -13.81 10.58 16.07
C SER A 268 -13.15 10.04 14.81
N CYS A 269 -11.95 9.48 14.97
CA CYS A 269 -11.30 8.63 13.99
C CYS A 269 -10.88 7.32 14.65
N THR A 270 -11.14 6.21 13.98
CA THR A 270 -10.86 4.85 14.48
C THR A 270 -10.44 3.97 13.31
N GLY A 271 -10.04 2.73 13.59
CA GLY A 271 -9.65 1.76 12.56
C GLY A 271 -8.17 1.44 12.60
N SER A 272 -7.70 0.79 11.55
CA SER A 272 -6.33 0.28 11.43
C SER A 272 -5.68 0.78 10.14
N LEU A 273 -4.45 1.25 10.26
CA LEU A 273 -3.56 1.49 9.12
C LEU A 273 -2.42 0.49 9.22
N ALA A 274 -2.43 -0.55 8.38
CA ALA A 274 -1.30 -1.47 8.31
C ALA A 274 -0.17 -0.79 7.53
N ILE A 275 1.07 -0.88 8.01
CA ILE A 275 2.25 -0.31 7.35
C ILE A 275 3.36 -1.34 7.28
N GLY A 276 4.05 -1.41 6.15
CA GLY A 276 5.24 -2.24 6.02
C GLY A 276 6.16 -1.70 4.94
N GLY A 277 7.45 -1.91 5.09
CA GLY A 277 8.44 -1.33 4.20
C GLY A 277 9.80 -1.98 4.32
N ALA A 278 10.71 -1.51 3.48
CA ALA A 278 12.10 -1.95 3.46
C ALA A 278 13.05 -0.74 3.38
N VAL A 279 14.29 -0.97 3.80
CA VAL A 279 15.40 -0.02 3.64
C VAL A 279 16.02 -0.21 2.25
N TYR A 280 16.23 0.90 1.55
CA TYR A 280 16.73 0.98 0.17
C TYR A 280 18.00 1.84 0.07
N GLY A 281 18.80 1.56 -0.96
CA GLY A 281 20.07 2.24 -1.24
C GLY A 281 21.26 1.59 -0.55
N ALA A 282 22.46 1.82 -1.07
CA ALA A 282 23.67 1.12 -0.62
C ALA A 282 24.05 1.41 0.85
N ASP A 283 23.60 2.56 1.37
CA ASP A 283 23.87 3.08 2.70
C ASP A 283 22.61 3.17 3.57
N GLY A 284 21.50 2.60 3.10
CA GLY A 284 20.19 2.71 3.76
C GLY A 284 19.66 4.14 3.83
N SER A 285 19.88 4.93 2.79
CA SER A 285 19.47 6.34 2.69
C SER A 285 17.97 6.56 2.62
N ARG A 286 17.17 5.55 2.25
CA ARG A 286 15.71 5.66 2.11
C ARG A 286 15.00 4.47 2.72
N ILE A 287 13.83 4.70 3.28
CA ILE A 287 12.84 3.67 3.61
C ILE A 287 11.59 3.95 2.81
N SER A 288 11.06 2.92 2.14
CA SER A 288 9.81 3.03 1.38
C SER A 288 8.96 1.79 1.59
N GLY A 289 7.67 1.92 1.37
CA GLY A 289 6.76 0.79 1.61
C GLY A 289 5.31 1.07 1.29
N LEU A 290 4.47 0.17 1.78
CA LEU A 290 3.02 0.12 1.57
C LEU A 290 2.29 0.51 2.86
N ILE A 291 1.14 1.15 2.67
CA ILE A 291 0.15 1.37 3.73
C ILE A 291 -1.18 0.83 3.24
N MET A 292 -1.93 0.17 4.11
CA MET A 292 -3.32 -0.21 3.84
C MET A 292 -4.23 0.48 4.84
N SER A 293 -5.18 1.26 4.33
CA SER A 293 -6.15 1.97 5.15
C SER A 293 -7.44 1.19 5.31
N ASP A 294 -7.82 0.99 6.57
CA ASP A 294 -9.18 0.68 7.00
C ASP A 294 -9.53 1.61 8.17
N ALA A 295 -9.77 2.88 7.84
CA ALA A 295 -9.98 3.95 8.81
C ALA A 295 -11.43 4.45 8.73
N THR A 296 -12.05 4.72 9.87
CA THR A 296 -13.39 5.31 9.96
C THR A 296 -13.31 6.69 10.60
N PHE A 297 -13.86 7.69 9.92
CA PHE A 297 -13.95 9.08 10.35
C PHE A 297 -15.42 9.46 10.56
N VAL A 298 -15.76 10.04 11.70
CA VAL A 298 -17.12 10.50 12.00
C VAL A 298 -17.17 12.01 11.87
N ARG A 299 -17.91 12.53 10.90
CA ARG A 299 -17.95 13.98 10.65
C ARG A 299 -18.59 14.75 11.81
N GLU A 300 -18.12 15.96 12.08
CA GLU A 300 -18.67 16.83 13.14
C GLU A 300 -20.03 17.43 12.78
N ASP A 301 -20.26 17.72 11.50
CA ASP A 301 -21.42 18.46 11.01
C ASP A 301 -22.72 17.64 11.04
N ASP A 302 -22.65 16.37 10.67
CA ASP A 302 -23.81 15.49 10.57
C ASP A 302 -23.69 14.15 11.29
N GLY A 303 -22.53 13.87 11.92
CA GLY A 303 -22.31 12.63 12.67
C GLY A 303 -22.22 11.38 11.79
N VAL A 304 -22.15 11.51 10.47
CA VAL A 304 -22.03 10.37 9.56
C VAL A 304 -20.64 9.76 9.66
N ALA A 305 -20.60 8.44 9.84
CA ALA A 305 -19.38 7.65 9.80
C ALA A 305 -19.01 7.33 8.34
N LEU A 306 -17.80 7.70 7.95
CA LEU A 306 -17.21 7.42 6.65
C LEU A 306 -16.01 6.50 6.82
N ARG A 307 -16.08 5.30 6.23
CA ARG A 307 -14.96 4.36 6.23
C ARG A 307 -14.12 4.56 4.96
N LEU A 308 -12.87 4.99 5.12
CA LEU A 308 -11.92 5.20 4.04
C LEU A 308 -11.03 3.97 3.86
N LEU A 309 -11.24 3.30 2.73
CA LEU A 309 -10.58 2.04 2.40
C LEU A 309 -9.67 2.21 1.20
N GLY A 310 -8.43 1.75 1.27
CA GLY A 310 -7.54 1.86 0.13
C GLY A 310 -6.08 1.61 0.44
N PRO A 311 -5.30 1.21 -0.58
CA PRO A 311 -3.88 1.07 -0.43
C PRO A 311 -3.17 2.41 -0.66
N GLY A 312 -1.97 2.51 -0.14
CA GLY A 312 -1.11 3.66 -0.24
C GLY A 312 0.35 3.25 -0.16
N VAL A 313 1.22 4.25 -0.25
CA VAL A 313 2.65 4.07 -0.08
C VAL A 313 3.21 5.18 0.81
N PHE A 314 4.43 4.96 1.25
CA PHE A 314 5.25 6.01 1.82
C PHE A 314 6.69 5.93 1.30
N TYR A 315 7.39 7.04 1.43
CA TYR A 315 8.84 7.12 1.36
C TYR A 315 9.32 8.06 2.46
N ALA A 316 10.49 7.77 3.01
CA ALA A 316 11.17 8.59 3.98
C ALA A 316 12.68 8.53 3.73
N ASP A 317 13.29 9.70 3.57
CA ASP A 317 14.72 9.82 3.39
C ASP A 317 15.39 10.02 4.75
N ARG A 318 16.61 9.53 4.89
CA ARG A 318 17.40 9.72 6.12
C ARG A 318 17.49 11.21 6.44
N ALA A 319 17.07 11.59 7.64
CA ALA A 319 17.18 12.96 8.12
C ALA A 319 18.64 13.27 8.49
N GLU A 320 19.12 14.45 8.07
CA GLU A 320 20.44 14.98 8.44
C GLU A 320 20.50 15.46 9.90
#